data_AF-A0A6B3EAQ1-F1
#
_entry.id   AF-A0A6B3EAQ1-F1
#
_cell.length_a   1.000
_cell.length_b   1.000
_cell.length_c   1.000
_cell.angle_alpha   90.00
_cell.angle_beta   90.00
_cell.angle_gamma   90.00
#
_symmetry.space_group_name_H-M   'P 1'
#
loop_
_entity.id
_entity.type
_entity.pdbx_description
1 polymer ?
#
loop_
_entity_poly.entity_id
_entity_poly.type
_entity_poly.pdbx_seq_one_letter_code
_entity_poly.pdbx_strand_id
1 'polypeptide(L)'
;GTISFLEVNTRLQVEHPVTEEVAGVDLVREQFRIADGEELGYGDPELRGHSFEFRINGEDPGRGFLPAPGTVTLFAPPSGPGVRLDAGVESGSVIGPAWDSLLAKLIVTGRTRKE
;
A
#
# COMPACT_ATOMS: atom_id res chain seq x y z
N GLY A 1 -14.88 -18.64 12.96
CA GLY A 1 -13.75 -19.00 13.84
C GLY A 1 -13.75 -18.06 15.04
N THR A 2 -13.06 -18.43 16.12
CA THR A 2 -12.88 -17.57 17.30
C THR A 2 -11.79 -16.53 17.01
N ILE A 3 -12.08 -15.25 17.27
CA ILE A 3 -11.11 -14.16 17.13
C ILE A 3 -10.37 -14.00 18.47
N SER A 4 -9.06 -13.83 18.42
CA SER A 4 -8.23 -13.54 19.59
C SER A 4 -7.32 -12.36 19.29
N PHE A 5 -7.16 -11.47 20.27
CA PHE A 5 -6.28 -10.32 20.18
C PHE A 5 -4.82 -10.75 20.24
N LEU A 6 -3.98 -10.16 19.39
CA LEU A 6 -2.52 -10.33 19.41
C LEU A 6 -1.83 -9.06 19.89
N GLU A 7 -2.04 -7.95 19.19
CA GLU A 7 -1.38 -6.67 19.45
C GLU A 7 -2.13 -5.48 18.81
N VAL A 8 -1.66 -4.27 19.08
CA VAL A 8 -2.04 -3.02 18.40
C VAL A 8 -0.78 -2.37 17.83
N ASN A 9 -0.84 -1.95 16.58
CA ASN A 9 0.22 -1.16 15.96
C ASN A 9 -0.13 0.33 15.98
N THR A 10 0.55 1.12 16.81
CA THR A 10 0.30 2.56 17.01
C THR A 10 0.96 3.44 15.94
N ARG A 11 0.78 3.07 14.68
CA ARG A 11 1.30 3.79 13.50
C ARG A 11 0.48 3.45 12.27
N LEU A 12 0.63 4.25 11.21
CA LEU A 12 0.10 3.89 9.89
C LEU A 12 0.70 2.55 9.44
N GLN A 13 -0.16 1.67 8.90
CA GLN A 13 0.28 0.42 8.33
C GLN A 13 0.66 0.59 6.86
N VAL A 14 1.55 -0.25 6.37
CA VAL A 14 2.00 -0.20 4.97
C VAL A 14 0.80 -0.41 4.03
N GLU A 15 -0.06 -1.36 4.41
CA GLU A 15 -1.28 -1.79 3.72
C GLU A 15 -2.49 -0.87 3.92
N HIS A 16 -2.33 0.33 4.49
CA HIS A 16 -3.44 1.28 4.61
C HIS A 16 -4.17 1.61 3.29
N PRO A 17 -3.55 1.60 2.09
CA PRO A 17 -4.25 1.95 0.86
C PRO A 17 -5.46 1.06 0.56
N VAL A 18 -5.45 -0.24 0.88
CA VAL A 18 -6.64 -1.08 0.62
C VAL A 18 -7.85 -0.61 1.41
N THR A 19 -7.64 -0.08 2.61
CA THR A 19 -8.69 0.52 3.44
C THR A 19 -9.16 1.83 2.84
N GLU A 20 -8.24 2.69 2.39
CA GLU A 20 -8.59 3.97 1.76
C GLU A 20 -9.45 3.77 0.51
N GLU A 21 -9.09 2.79 -0.33
CA GLU A 21 -9.80 2.49 -1.57
C GLU A 21 -11.26 2.06 -1.36
N VAL A 22 -11.51 1.28 -0.29
CA VAL A 22 -12.87 0.75 0.01
C VAL A 22 -13.68 1.68 0.91
N ALA A 23 -13.04 2.46 1.78
CA ALA A 23 -13.71 3.38 2.70
C ALA A 23 -13.87 4.80 2.13
N GLY A 24 -13.05 5.17 1.14
CA GLY A 24 -13.04 6.53 0.58
C GLY A 24 -12.45 7.59 1.51
N VAL A 25 -11.61 7.19 2.46
CA VAL A 25 -10.97 8.06 3.46
C VAL A 25 -9.46 8.07 3.20
N ASP A 26 -8.86 9.25 3.14
CA ASP A 26 -7.40 9.44 3.08
C ASP A 26 -6.84 9.47 4.51
N LEU A 27 -6.24 8.36 4.94
CA LEU A 27 -5.80 8.17 6.32
C LEU A 27 -4.59 9.05 6.66
N VAL A 28 -3.72 9.32 5.69
CA VAL A 28 -2.57 10.21 5.88
C VAL A 28 -3.05 11.64 6.11
N ARG A 29 -4.01 12.10 5.30
CA ARG A 29 -4.61 13.43 5.48
C ARG A 29 -5.31 13.56 6.83
N GLU A 30 -6.07 12.56 7.25
CA GLU A 30 -6.74 12.58 8.54
C GLU A 30 -5.74 12.59 9.71
N GLN A 31 -4.61 11.90 9.59
CA GLN A 31 -3.54 12.01 10.58
C GLN A 31 -3.05 13.45 10.77
N PHE A 32 -2.87 14.21 9.68
CA PHE A 32 -2.49 15.63 9.77
C PHE A 32 -3.59 16.50 10.36
N ARG A 33 -4.86 16.31 9.93
CA ARG A 33 -6.00 17.08 10.46
C ARG A 33 -6.16 16.90 11.96
N ILE A 34 -6.12 15.65 12.43
CA ILE A 34 -6.22 15.33 13.86
C ILE A 34 -5.00 15.88 14.62
N ALA A 35 -3.80 15.81 14.04
CA ALA A 35 -2.61 16.40 14.64
C ALA A 35 -2.70 17.93 14.77
N ASP A 36 -3.47 18.60 13.90
CA ASP A 36 -3.79 20.04 13.99
C ASP A 36 -4.98 20.35 14.92
N GLY A 37 -5.51 19.33 15.62
CA GLY A 37 -6.60 19.49 16.59
C GLY A 37 -8.00 19.49 15.98
N GLU A 38 -8.15 19.17 14.70
CA GLU A 38 -9.47 19.00 14.08
C GLU A 38 -10.17 17.71 14.54
N GLU A 39 -11.50 17.73 14.54
CA GLU A 39 -12.33 16.55 14.80
C GLU A 39 -12.62 15.75 13.53
N LEU A 40 -12.96 14.46 13.70
CA LEU A 40 -13.53 13.64 12.64
C LEU A 40 -14.93 14.17 12.28
N GLY A 41 -15.11 14.62 11.04
CA GLY A 41 -16.37 15.22 10.56
C GLY A 41 -17.39 14.22 10.04
N TYR A 42 -17.20 12.92 10.29
CA TYR A 42 -18.01 11.84 9.73
C TYR A 42 -18.05 10.64 10.69
N GLY A 43 -19.06 9.78 10.51
CA GLY A 43 -19.22 8.53 11.26
C GLY A 43 -18.51 7.35 10.61
N ASP A 44 -18.96 6.13 10.88
CA ASP A 44 -18.44 4.92 10.24
C ASP A 44 -18.71 4.96 8.71
N PRO A 45 -17.69 4.93 7.84
CA PRO A 45 -17.88 5.03 6.39
C PRO A 45 -18.52 3.76 5.82
N GLU A 46 -19.44 3.92 4.87
CA GLU A 46 -19.97 2.79 4.12
C GLU A 46 -18.91 2.23 3.17
N LEU A 47 -18.53 0.97 3.38
CA LEU A 47 -17.52 0.30 2.58
C LEU A 47 -18.06 -0.09 1.20
N ARG A 48 -17.24 0.08 0.16
CA ARG A 48 -17.56 -0.27 -1.23
C ARG A 48 -16.46 -1.09 -1.88
N GLY A 49 -16.85 -1.98 -2.79
CA GLY A 49 -15.91 -2.72 -3.62
C GLY A 49 -15.07 -3.74 -2.86
N HIS A 50 -13.94 -4.11 -3.47
CA HIS A 50 -12.90 -4.92 -2.86
C HIS A 50 -11.56 -4.44 -3.38
N SER A 51 -10.56 -4.33 -2.50
CA SER A 51 -9.22 -3.89 -2.87
C SER A 51 -8.18 -4.93 -2.47
N PHE A 52 -7.21 -5.13 -3.35
CA PHE A 52 -6.02 -5.94 -3.11
C PHE A 52 -4.79 -5.06 -3.21
N GLU A 53 -3.81 -5.30 -2.33
CA GLU A 53 -2.48 -4.71 -2.45
C GLU A 53 -1.43 -5.80 -2.66
N PHE A 54 -0.53 -5.53 -3.59
CA PHE A 54 0.66 -6.31 -3.86
C PHE A 54 1.89 -5.47 -3.51
N ARG A 55 2.77 -6.03 -2.68
CA ARG A 55 4.10 -5.48 -2.45
C ARG A 55 5.02 -5.91 -3.57
N ILE A 56 5.57 -4.93 -4.29
CA ILE A 56 6.54 -5.15 -5.35
C ILE A 56 7.93 -5.02 -4.72
N ASN A 57 8.52 -6.16 -4.38
CA ASN A 57 9.83 -6.21 -3.75
C ASN A 57 10.93 -6.46 -4.78
N GLY A 58 12.09 -5.83 -4.58
CA GLY A 58 13.34 -6.10 -5.28
C GLY A 58 13.99 -7.38 -4.76
N GLU A 59 13.31 -8.51 -4.91
CA GLU A 59 13.74 -9.83 -4.44
C GLU A 59 13.68 -10.84 -5.59
N ASP A 60 14.48 -11.91 -5.51
CA ASP A 60 14.49 -13.00 -6.49
C ASP A 60 13.78 -14.26 -5.92
N PRO A 61 12.53 -14.55 -6.30
CA PRO A 61 11.81 -15.74 -5.85
C PRO A 61 12.48 -17.05 -6.25
N GLY A 62 13.16 -17.09 -7.41
CA GLY A 62 13.89 -18.26 -7.90
C GLY A 62 15.13 -18.58 -7.06
N ARG A 63 15.59 -17.62 -6.27
CA ARG A 63 16.71 -17.77 -5.32
C ARG A 63 16.27 -17.69 -3.86
N GLY A 64 14.98 -17.93 -3.58
CA GLY A 64 14.45 -17.94 -2.22
C GLY A 64 14.23 -16.54 -1.64
N PHE A 65 13.79 -15.59 -2.47
CA PHE A 65 13.50 -14.19 -2.10
C PHE A 65 14.71 -13.43 -1.57
N LEU A 66 15.92 -13.73 -2.07
CA LEU A 66 17.10 -12.94 -1.75
C LEU A 66 16.94 -11.51 -2.30
N PRO A 67 17.32 -10.47 -1.52
CA PRO A 67 17.34 -9.10 -2.02
C PRO A 67 18.22 -8.98 -3.27
N ALA A 68 17.74 -8.23 -4.25
CA ALA A 68 18.39 -7.97 -5.52
C ALA A 68 18.70 -6.47 -5.67
N PRO A 69 19.71 -5.94 -4.94
CA PRO A 69 20.13 -4.55 -5.10
C PRO A 69 20.65 -4.33 -6.53
N GLY A 70 20.44 -3.13 -7.05
CA GLY A 70 20.77 -2.80 -8.43
C GLY A 70 20.03 -1.57 -8.94
N THR A 71 20.13 -1.32 -10.24
CA THR A 71 19.45 -0.20 -10.88
C THR A 71 18.15 -0.67 -11.52
N VAL A 72 17.06 0.03 -11.25
CA VAL A 72 15.80 -0.15 -11.97
C VAL A 72 16.01 0.41 -13.38
N THR A 73 16.30 -0.44 -14.35
CA THR A 73 16.60 0.02 -15.73
C THR A 73 15.38 0.58 -16.45
N LEU A 74 14.22 -0.04 -16.23
CA LEU A 74 12.93 0.40 -16.74
C LEU A 74 11.85 0.19 -15.68
N PHE A 75 11.08 1.23 -15.44
CA PHE A 75 9.87 1.21 -14.63
C PHE A 75 8.70 1.70 -15.48
N ALA A 76 7.81 0.78 -15.85
CA ALA A 76 6.61 1.05 -16.64
C ALA A 76 5.38 0.64 -15.83
N PRO A 77 4.90 1.51 -14.92
CA PRO A 77 3.81 1.18 -14.02
C PRO A 77 2.48 0.98 -14.77
N PRO A 78 1.60 0.06 -14.32
CA PRO A 78 0.27 -0.06 -14.86
C PRO A 78 -0.56 1.20 -14.52
N SER A 79 -1.57 1.48 -15.34
CA SER A 79 -2.53 2.56 -15.11
C SER A 79 -3.91 2.16 -15.59
N GLY A 80 -4.93 2.88 -15.15
CA GLY A 80 -6.32 2.68 -15.56
C GLY A 80 -7.29 2.70 -14.39
N PRO A 81 -8.58 2.45 -14.65
CA PRO A 81 -9.60 2.40 -13.61
C PRO A 81 -9.27 1.36 -12.54
N GLY A 82 -9.41 1.74 -11.27
CA GLY A 82 -9.17 0.85 -10.13
C GLY A 82 -7.71 0.51 -9.89
N VAL A 83 -6.76 1.11 -10.61
CA VAL A 83 -5.32 0.92 -10.40
C VAL A 83 -4.74 2.12 -9.68
N ARG A 84 -4.18 1.89 -8.49
CA ARG A 84 -3.35 2.85 -7.76
C ARG A 84 -1.97 2.27 -7.56
N LEU A 85 -0.95 3.13 -7.64
CA LEU A 85 0.43 2.73 -7.40
C LEU A 85 1.11 3.74 -6.50
N ASP A 86 1.58 3.27 -5.35
CA ASP A 86 2.45 4.04 -4.47
C ASP A 86 3.88 3.52 -4.71
N ALA A 87 4.72 4.28 -5.40
CA ALA A 87 6.09 3.87 -5.76
C ALA A 87 7.14 4.77 -5.12
N GLY A 88 8.22 4.17 -4.62
CA GLY A 88 9.41 4.87 -4.14
C GLY A 88 10.56 4.90 -5.16
N VAL A 89 10.30 4.44 -6.38
CA VAL A 89 11.31 4.23 -7.44
C VAL A 89 10.78 4.67 -8.80
N GLU A 90 11.72 4.94 -9.70
CA GLU A 90 11.50 5.22 -11.11
C GLU A 90 12.63 4.62 -11.97
N SER A 91 12.52 4.69 -13.30
CA SER A 91 13.61 4.29 -14.19
C SER A 91 14.89 5.06 -13.88
N GLY A 92 16.00 4.36 -13.67
CA GLY A 92 17.29 4.91 -13.24
C GLY A 92 17.51 4.91 -11.72
N SER A 93 16.49 4.62 -10.91
CA SER A 93 16.64 4.52 -9.45
C SER A 93 17.64 3.42 -9.07
N VAL A 94 18.51 3.72 -8.09
CA VAL A 94 19.51 2.78 -7.57
C VAL A 94 19.06 2.25 -6.20
N ILE A 95 18.84 0.95 -6.12
CA ILE A 95 18.41 0.25 -4.90
C ILE A 95 19.63 -0.26 -4.16
N GLY A 96 19.95 0.37 -3.05
CA GLY A 96 21.02 -0.04 -2.15
C GLY A 96 20.59 -1.19 -1.22
N PRO A 97 21.54 -1.98 -0.70
CA PRO A 97 21.24 -3.12 0.19
C PRO A 97 20.87 -2.71 1.63
N ALA A 98 20.92 -1.42 1.97
CA ALA A 98 20.72 -0.92 3.32
C ALA A 98 19.24 -0.68 3.69
N TRP A 99 18.32 -0.80 2.73
CA TRP A 99 16.91 -0.47 2.88
C TRP A 99 16.03 -1.70 2.72
N ASP A 100 14.77 -1.57 3.10
CA ASP A 100 13.74 -2.58 2.82
C ASP A 100 13.62 -2.83 1.30
N SER A 101 13.28 -4.06 0.92
CA SER A 101 13.19 -4.47 -0.48
C SER A 101 11.96 -3.93 -1.20
N LEU A 102 11.00 -3.30 -0.51
CA LEU A 102 9.79 -2.74 -1.09
C LEU A 102 10.10 -1.58 -2.05
N LEU A 103 9.81 -1.79 -3.34
CA LEU A 103 10.00 -0.80 -4.40
C LEU A 103 8.72 0.00 -4.64
N ALA A 104 7.57 -0.69 -4.62
CA ALA A 104 6.26 -0.11 -4.85
C ALA A 104 5.15 -0.96 -4.22
N LYS A 105 3.98 -0.36 -4.05
CA LYS A 105 2.73 -1.04 -3.73
C LYS A 105 1.79 -0.88 -4.92
N LEU A 106 1.35 -1.99 -5.49
CA LEU A 106 0.30 -2.00 -6.51
C LEU A 106 -1.03 -2.31 -5.85
N ILE A 107 -1.95 -1.36 -5.90
CA ILE A 107 -3.28 -1.47 -5.33
C ILE A 107 -4.27 -1.62 -6.48
N VAL A 108 -5.14 -2.61 -6.39
CA VAL A 108 -6.15 -2.91 -7.40
C VAL A 108 -7.52 -3.03 -6.76
N THR A 109 -8.47 -2.24 -7.23
CA THR A 109 -9.81 -2.13 -6.65
C THR A 109 -10.88 -2.49 -7.69
N GLY A 110 -11.71 -3.49 -7.36
CA GLY A 110 -12.86 -3.94 -8.14
C GLY A 110 -14.17 -3.72 -7.41
N ARG A 111 -15.32 -3.90 -8.10
CA ARG A 111 -16.65 -3.84 -7.46
C ARG A 111 -16.90 -5.04 -6.54
N THR A 112 -16.31 -6.17 -6.90
CA THR A 112 -16.35 -7.39 -6.10
C THR A 112 -14.96 -7.99 -6.02
N ARG A 113 -14.74 -8.93 -5.12
CA ARG A 113 -13.47 -9.65 -5.00
C ARG A 113 -13.07 -10.43 -6.28
N LYS A 114 -14.04 -10.83 -7.11
CA LYS A 114 -13.80 -11.68 -8.29
C LYS A 114 -13.50 -10.89 -9.57
N GLU A 115 -13.87 -9.62 -9.58
CA GLU A 115 -13.59 -8.67 -10.67
C GLU A 115 -12.22 -8.05 -10.44
#